data_AF-A0AAN2C8K0-F1
#
_entry.id   AF-A0AAN2C8K0-F1
#
_cell.length_a   1.000
_cell.length_b   1.000
_cell.length_c   1.000
_cell.angle_alpha   90.00
_cell.angle_beta   90.00
_cell.angle_gamma   90.00
#
_symmetry.space_group_name_H-M   'P 1'
#
loop_
_entity.id
_entity.type
_entity.pdbx_description
1 polymer ?
#
loop_
_entity_poly.entity_id
_entity_poly.type
_entity_poly.pdbx_seq_one_letter_code
_entity_poly.pdbx_strand_id
1 'polypeptide(L)'
;MLGAYRRFRNDETFRAEHEHALYEMLVRYPELTRRGVTGVEEQLAGIDENASPPSSRTWNVGMTAPEEQAYCEWFASHLYLGAGAWIELGTFLGSLTIPSALGLAANPRRAVRNRRIRAFDLFQWDAVMTASVKGTPFEGRCTEGESYEDLYRATIADVADRVEVHQADLVWYRYDGEPIEFLMVDVMKHEYLVANVLGQFFGHVLPGIGHVFHQDYLHFYEGWITLSMYRLRDYFTPVCEVGAAVAFRCEEQPPNASLTFPLDSKKIDAAWIDEAFAWSRSVISEQHHHEVAATHVMTLVHANRLEDAARAYHAGAARYPGSYSFAWMTDYLKTDRNLVF
;
A
#
# COMPACT_ATOMS: atom_id res chain seq x y z
N MET A 1 -10.31 15.69 11.80
CA MET A 1 -10.13 15.55 10.33
C MET A 1 -9.83 16.86 9.55
N LEU A 2 -10.73 17.85 9.44
CA LEU A 2 -10.60 19.00 8.49
C LEU A 2 -9.57 20.12 8.82
N GLY A 3 -9.16 20.27 10.08
CA GLY A 3 -8.29 21.38 10.53
C GLY A 3 -6.80 21.13 10.37
N ALA A 4 -6.35 19.90 10.62
CA ALA A 4 -4.94 19.50 10.54
C ALA A 4 -4.46 19.38 9.09
N TYR A 5 -5.30 18.85 8.19
CA TYR A 5 -4.97 18.61 6.78
C TYR A 5 -4.76 19.91 5.97
N ARG A 6 -5.40 21.03 6.36
CA ARG A 6 -5.33 22.31 5.65
C ARG A 6 -4.03 23.09 5.84
N ARG A 7 -3.23 22.79 6.88
CA ARG A 7 -2.07 23.63 7.26
C ARG A 7 -0.80 23.30 6.50
N PHE A 8 -0.70 22.11 5.89
CA PHE A 8 0.60 21.55 5.46
C PHE A 8 0.80 21.43 3.94
N ARG A 9 -0.26 21.49 3.12
CA ARG A 9 -0.15 21.35 1.64
C ARG A 9 0.57 22.52 0.93
N ASN A 10 0.83 23.62 1.64
CA ASN A 10 1.44 24.83 1.09
C ASN A 10 2.88 25.08 1.60
N ASP A 11 3.52 24.07 2.21
CA ASP A 11 4.89 24.21 2.73
C ASP A 11 5.93 23.91 1.62
N GLU A 12 6.77 24.89 1.29
CA GLU A 12 7.85 24.74 0.29
C GLU A 12 8.91 23.71 0.73
N THR A 13 9.00 23.40 2.02
CA THR A 13 9.90 22.38 2.58
C THR A 13 9.51 20.97 2.14
N PHE A 14 8.21 20.70 1.98
CA PHE A 14 7.67 19.41 1.51
C PHE A 14 8.07 19.09 0.06
N ARG A 15 8.28 20.10 -0.79
CA ARG A 15 8.73 19.90 -2.18
C ARG A 15 10.23 19.57 -2.27
N ALA A 16 11.06 20.16 -1.41
CA ALA A 16 12.51 19.95 -1.42
C ALA A 16 12.91 18.57 -0.84
N GLU A 17 12.16 18.06 0.14
CA GLU A 17 12.33 16.70 0.68
C GLU A 17 11.95 15.61 -0.35
N HIS A 18 11.10 15.95 -1.33
CA HIS A 18 10.51 15.05 -2.33
C HIS A 18 11.46 14.71 -3.50
N GLU A 19 12.17 15.70 -4.06
CA GLU A 19 13.22 15.45 -5.06
C GLU A 19 14.43 14.73 -4.43
N HIS A 20 14.66 14.95 -3.14
CA HIS A 20 15.69 14.24 -2.37
C HIS A 20 15.27 12.79 -2.05
N ALA A 21 14.00 12.50 -1.78
CA ALA A 21 13.50 11.15 -1.47
C ALA A 21 13.53 10.19 -2.68
N LEU A 22 13.23 10.68 -3.89
CA LEU A 22 13.37 9.88 -5.12
C LEU A 22 14.85 9.62 -5.48
N TYR A 23 15.72 10.60 -5.25
CA TYR A 23 17.17 10.43 -5.36
C TYR A 23 17.71 9.46 -4.28
N GLU A 24 17.27 9.58 -3.02
CA GLU A 24 17.62 8.66 -1.93
C GLU A 24 17.07 7.25 -2.18
N MET A 25 15.89 7.06 -2.78
CA MET A 25 15.37 5.72 -3.12
C MET A 25 16.25 5.03 -4.18
N LEU A 26 16.69 5.77 -5.20
CA LEU A 26 17.59 5.25 -6.25
C LEU A 26 19.04 5.09 -5.75
N VAL A 27 19.48 5.89 -4.77
CA VAL A 27 20.83 5.87 -4.21
C VAL A 27 20.99 4.91 -3.01
N ARG A 28 19.94 4.71 -2.18
CA ARG A 28 19.98 3.82 -1.00
C ARG A 28 19.81 2.35 -1.33
N TYR A 29 19.15 2.01 -2.45
CA TYR A 29 18.90 0.61 -2.83
C TYR A 29 19.59 0.19 -4.14
N PRO A 30 20.94 0.32 -4.28
CA PRO A 30 21.66 -0.07 -5.48
C PRO A 30 21.57 -1.58 -5.76
N GLU A 31 21.22 -2.41 -4.78
CA GLU A 31 20.98 -3.86 -4.91
C GLU A 31 19.67 -4.23 -5.64
N LEU A 32 18.69 -3.32 -5.76
CA LEU A 32 17.53 -3.53 -6.64
C LEU A 32 17.93 -3.57 -8.14
N THR A 33 19.14 -3.10 -8.48
CA THR A 33 19.76 -3.30 -9.80
C THR A 33 20.79 -4.43 -9.84
N ARG A 34 21.20 -4.97 -8.68
CA ARG A 34 22.34 -5.90 -8.57
C ARG A 34 22.11 -6.97 -7.49
N ARG A 35 21.32 -8.01 -7.81
CA ARG A 35 21.61 -9.45 -7.58
C ARG A 35 20.34 -10.30 -7.65
N GLY A 36 20.41 -11.41 -8.40
CA GLY A 36 19.63 -12.60 -8.06
C GLY A 36 18.85 -13.30 -9.17
N VAL A 37 19.12 -13.08 -10.46
CA VAL A 37 18.64 -14.01 -11.51
C VAL A 37 19.75 -14.22 -12.52
N THR A 38 20.50 -15.33 -12.36
CA THR A 38 21.42 -15.80 -13.40
C THR A 38 20.61 -16.10 -14.66
N GLY A 39 20.80 -15.28 -15.70
CA GLY A 39 20.07 -15.37 -16.97
C GLY A 39 19.43 -14.07 -17.48
N VAL A 40 19.44 -12.97 -16.69
CA VAL A 40 18.88 -11.65 -17.09
C VAL A 40 19.97 -10.62 -17.44
N GLU A 41 21.25 -10.99 -17.32
CA GLU A 41 22.40 -10.10 -17.56
C GLU A 41 22.46 -9.54 -19.00
N GLU A 42 21.88 -10.25 -19.97
CA GLU A 42 21.76 -9.78 -21.36
C GLU A 42 20.55 -8.86 -21.62
N GLN A 43 19.54 -8.82 -20.74
CA GLN A 43 18.33 -8.01 -20.90
C GLN A 43 18.34 -6.68 -20.13
N LEU A 44 19.28 -6.49 -19.20
CA LEU A 44 19.42 -5.26 -18.39
C LEU A 44 20.45 -4.26 -18.95
N ALA A 45 21.18 -4.62 -20.02
CA ALA A 45 22.28 -3.83 -20.60
C ALA A 45 21.85 -2.51 -21.32
N GLY A 46 20.68 -1.95 -21.00
CA GLY A 46 20.16 -0.74 -21.62
C GLY A 46 19.19 0.07 -20.77
N ILE A 47 19.09 -0.20 -19.47
CA ILE A 47 18.30 0.61 -18.54
C ILE A 47 19.19 1.76 -18.07
N ASP A 48 18.79 3.00 -18.32
CA ASP A 48 19.46 4.19 -17.78
C ASP A 48 19.18 4.27 -16.28
N GLU A 49 20.16 3.86 -15.49
CA GLU A 49 20.19 3.91 -14.03
C GLU A 49 20.06 5.33 -13.45
N ASN A 50 20.10 6.37 -14.29
CA ASN A 50 19.96 7.79 -13.89
C ASN A 50 18.65 8.44 -14.35
N ALA A 51 17.70 7.67 -14.88
CA ALA A 51 16.41 8.22 -15.32
C ALA A 51 15.61 8.78 -14.13
N SER A 52 15.60 10.11 -13.99
CA SER A 52 14.76 10.81 -13.02
C SER A 52 13.32 10.89 -13.53
N PRO A 53 12.29 10.78 -12.66
CA PRO A 53 10.92 11.04 -13.07
C PRO A 53 10.77 12.48 -13.60
N PRO A 54 9.92 12.72 -14.61
CA PRO A 54 9.80 14.04 -15.23
C PRO A 54 9.35 15.11 -14.22
N SER A 55 10.07 16.23 -14.18
CA SER A 55 9.94 17.34 -13.22
C SER A 55 8.68 18.22 -13.36
N SER A 56 7.69 17.81 -14.14
CA SER A 56 6.44 18.56 -14.37
C SER A 56 5.19 17.67 -14.40
N ARG A 57 5.14 16.69 -13.49
CA ARG A 57 4.04 15.73 -13.44
C ARG A 57 2.86 16.24 -12.62
N THR A 58 1.67 16.20 -13.20
CA THR A 58 0.41 16.34 -12.45
C THR A 58 0.08 14.98 -11.82
N TRP A 59 0.02 14.94 -10.49
CA TRP A 59 -0.36 13.72 -9.76
C TRP A 59 -1.85 13.46 -9.85
N ASN A 60 -2.23 12.18 -9.92
CA ASN A 60 -3.63 11.79 -9.98
C ASN A 60 -4.28 12.04 -8.63
N VAL A 61 -5.53 12.51 -8.65
CA VAL A 61 -6.31 12.69 -7.43
C VAL A 61 -6.60 11.32 -6.82
N GLY A 62 -6.32 11.18 -5.54
CA GLY A 62 -6.59 9.98 -4.75
C GLY A 62 -6.07 10.13 -3.32
N MET A 63 -6.12 9.05 -2.57
CA MET A 63 -5.60 8.97 -1.20
C MET A 63 -4.23 8.30 -1.17
N THR A 64 -3.39 8.62 -2.16
CA THR A 64 -2.05 8.05 -2.33
C THR A 64 -1.01 9.14 -2.51
N ALA A 65 0.19 8.87 -2.05
CA ALA A 65 1.33 9.74 -2.18
C ALA A 65 1.88 9.72 -3.62
N PRO A 66 2.42 10.84 -4.11
CA PRO A 66 3.17 10.90 -5.37
C PRO A 66 4.18 9.77 -5.58
N GLU A 67 4.91 9.40 -4.53
CA GLU A 67 5.93 8.36 -4.57
C GLU A 67 5.33 6.98 -4.84
N GLU A 68 4.15 6.69 -4.29
CA GLU A 68 3.41 5.44 -4.54
C GLU A 68 2.96 5.37 -6.01
N GLN A 69 2.46 6.49 -6.54
CA GLN A 69 2.10 6.61 -7.95
C GLN A 69 3.32 6.41 -8.86
N ALA A 70 4.45 7.03 -8.53
CA ALA A 70 5.70 6.91 -9.28
C ALA A 70 6.24 5.47 -9.25
N TYR A 71 6.22 4.82 -8.09
CA TYR A 71 6.66 3.44 -7.94
C TYR A 71 5.82 2.49 -8.80
N CYS A 72 4.50 2.65 -8.82
CA CYS A 72 3.61 1.81 -9.63
C CYS A 72 3.93 1.88 -11.12
N GLU A 73 4.12 3.09 -11.66
CA GLU A 73 4.53 3.24 -13.06
C GLU A 73 5.92 2.65 -13.31
N TRP A 74 6.88 2.95 -12.43
CA TRP A 74 8.25 2.45 -12.57
C TRP A 74 8.28 0.92 -12.56
N PHE A 75 7.60 0.29 -11.60
CA PHE A 75 7.52 -1.16 -11.50
C PHE A 75 6.89 -1.76 -12.76
N ALA A 76 5.76 -1.22 -13.21
CA ALA A 76 5.08 -1.66 -14.42
C ALA A 76 5.94 -1.51 -15.69
N SER A 77 6.77 -0.47 -15.77
CA SER A 77 7.61 -0.19 -16.94
C SER A 77 8.95 -0.93 -16.95
N HIS A 78 9.51 -1.28 -15.79
CA HIS A 78 10.87 -1.83 -15.70
C HIS A 78 10.91 -3.28 -15.19
N LEU A 79 10.18 -3.56 -14.11
CA LEU A 79 10.28 -4.83 -13.40
C LEU A 79 9.25 -5.86 -13.86
N TYR A 80 8.05 -5.43 -14.19
CA TYR A 80 6.99 -6.33 -14.61
C TYR A 80 7.35 -7.05 -15.92
N LEU A 81 7.37 -8.39 -15.85
CA LEU A 81 7.73 -9.33 -16.89
C LEU A 81 6.50 -9.86 -17.64
N GLY A 82 5.33 -9.81 -17.01
CA GLY A 82 4.08 -10.34 -17.56
C GLY A 82 4.00 -11.87 -17.55
N ALA A 83 4.69 -12.50 -16.60
CA ALA A 83 4.65 -13.92 -16.26
C ALA A 83 3.39 -14.30 -15.44
N GLY A 84 2.80 -13.34 -14.74
CA GLY A 84 1.52 -13.47 -14.04
C GLY A 84 0.58 -12.30 -14.32
N ALA A 85 -0.51 -12.24 -13.58
CA ALA A 85 -1.45 -11.13 -13.58
C ALA A 85 -0.91 -9.92 -12.79
N TRP A 86 -1.39 -8.73 -13.17
CA TRP A 86 -1.32 -7.51 -12.36
C TRP A 86 -2.69 -7.29 -11.76
N ILE A 87 -2.78 -7.34 -10.43
CA ILE A 87 -4.03 -7.19 -9.69
C ILE A 87 -3.95 -5.98 -8.78
N GLU A 88 -5.00 -5.17 -8.80
CA GLU A 88 -5.21 -4.06 -7.89
C GLU A 88 -6.49 -4.30 -7.09
N LEU A 89 -6.38 -4.31 -5.76
CA LEU A 89 -7.49 -4.45 -4.84
C LEU A 89 -7.69 -3.13 -4.11
N GLY A 90 -8.74 -2.39 -4.46
CA GLY A 90 -9.01 -1.03 -3.98
C GLY A 90 -8.43 -0.01 -4.95
N THR A 91 -9.29 0.64 -5.72
CA THR A 91 -8.86 1.51 -6.83
C THR A 91 -9.13 2.98 -6.51
N PHE A 92 -10.18 3.24 -5.74
CA PHE A 92 -10.76 4.57 -5.57
C PHE A 92 -10.84 5.31 -6.93
N LEU A 93 -10.28 6.52 -7.06
CA LEU A 93 -10.27 7.29 -8.30
C LEU A 93 -9.12 6.93 -9.27
N GLY A 94 -8.45 5.79 -9.08
CA GLY A 94 -7.44 5.27 -10.00
C GLY A 94 -6.07 5.90 -9.87
N SER A 95 -5.75 6.43 -8.68
CA SER A 95 -4.48 7.12 -8.44
C SER A 95 -3.24 6.23 -8.60
N LEU A 96 -3.37 4.91 -8.34
CA LEU A 96 -2.34 3.90 -8.63
C LEU A 96 -2.60 3.16 -9.94
N THR A 97 -3.87 3.00 -10.34
CA THR A 97 -4.25 2.38 -11.61
C THR A 97 -3.68 3.10 -12.83
N ILE A 98 -3.86 4.42 -12.92
CA ILE A 98 -3.40 5.24 -14.06
C ILE A 98 -1.88 5.13 -14.27
N PRO A 99 -1.03 5.43 -13.26
CA PRO A 99 0.42 5.32 -13.43
C PRO A 99 0.85 3.88 -13.74
N SER A 100 0.23 2.87 -13.12
CA SER A 100 0.50 1.46 -13.47
C SER A 100 0.22 1.19 -14.95
N ALA A 101 -0.92 1.64 -15.48
CA ALA A 101 -1.30 1.44 -16.87
C ALA A 101 -0.36 2.15 -17.86
N LEU A 102 0.06 3.37 -17.52
CA LEU A 102 1.06 4.11 -18.28
C LEU A 102 2.41 3.37 -18.27
N GLY A 103 2.80 2.81 -17.12
CA GLY A 103 4.02 2.01 -17.00
C GLY A 103 3.97 0.75 -17.85
N LEU A 104 2.84 0.04 -17.88
CA LEU A 104 2.66 -1.11 -18.77
C LEU A 104 2.84 -0.71 -20.24
N ALA A 105 2.26 0.41 -20.66
CA ALA A 105 2.38 0.92 -22.03
C ALA A 105 3.84 1.30 -22.39
N ALA A 106 4.59 1.83 -21.42
CA ALA A 106 5.99 2.21 -21.57
C ALA A 106 6.97 1.01 -21.50
N ASN A 107 6.54 -0.14 -20.97
CA ASN A 107 7.42 -1.30 -20.77
C ASN A 107 8.11 -1.73 -22.08
N PRO A 108 9.43 -1.97 -22.11
CA PRO A 108 10.14 -2.33 -23.33
C PRO A 108 9.69 -3.69 -23.90
N ARG A 109 9.13 -4.57 -23.06
CA ARG A 109 8.65 -5.89 -23.47
C ARG A 109 7.29 -5.76 -24.15
N ARG A 110 7.24 -6.00 -25.47
CA ARG A 110 6.00 -5.93 -26.27
C ARG A 110 4.87 -6.81 -25.71
N ALA A 111 5.19 -7.97 -25.13
CA ALA A 111 4.22 -8.86 -24.51
C ALA A 111 3.56 -8.22 -23.27
N VAL A 112 4.30 -7.41 -22.51
CA VAL A 112 3.80 -6.69 -21.34
C VAL A 112 2.92 -5.51 -21.73
N ARG A 113 3.28 -4.79 -22.80
CA ARG A 113 2.49 -3.64 -23.27
C ARG A 113 1.01 -3.95 -23.46
N ASN A 114 0.68 -5.18 -23.84
CA ASN A 114 -0.70 -5.61 -24.06
C ASN A 114 -1.41 -6.23 -22.85
N ARG A 115 -0.73 -6.32 -21.70
CA ARG A 115 -1.34 -6.80 -20.46
C ARG A 115 -2.33 -5.76 -19.92
N ARG A 116 -3.24 -6.25 -19.09
CA ARG A 116 -4.22 -5.44 -18.38
C ARG A 116 -4.04 -5.57 -16.88
N ILE A 117 -4.36 -4.50 -16.17
CA ILE A 117 -4.54 -4.46 -14.73
C ILE A 117 -5.95 -4.98 -14.45
N ARG A 118 -6.10 -6.02 -13.64
CA ARG A 118 -7.39 -6.45 -13.11
C ARG A 118 -7.65 -5.65 -11.83
N ALA A 119 -8.54 -4.67 -11.93
CA ALA A 119 -8.80 -3.69 -10.88
C ALA A 119 -10.12 -4.04 -10.18
N PHE A 120 -10.06 -4.36 -8.90
CA PHE A 120 -11.20 -4.79 -8.08
C PHE A 120 -11.58 -3.73 -7.05
N ASP A 121 -12.84 -3.36 -7.01
CA ASP A 121 -13.38 -2.47 -5.98
C ASP A 121 -14.87 -2.75 -5.75
N LEU A 122 -15.39 -2.36 -4.57
CA LEU A 122 -16.84 -2.37 -4.33
C LEU A 122 -17.54 -1.24 -5.09
N PHE A 123 -16.79 -0.19 -5.44
CA PHE A 123 -17.24 1.07 -6.03
C PHE A 123 -18.27 1.81 -5.19
N GLN A 124 -18.29 1.61 -3.87
CA GLN A 124 -19.20 2.31 -2.96
C GLN A 124 -18.49 3.48 -2.28
N TRP A 125 -19.09 4.67 -2.37
CA TRP A 125 -18.50 5.88 -1.81
C TRP A 125 -18.62 5.92 -0.28
N ASP A 126 -17.51 6.18 0.40
CA ASP A 126 -17.46 6.33 1.86
C ASP A 126 -17.34 7.81 2.28
N ALA A 127 -17.81 8.14 3.48
CA ALA A 127 -17.67 9.48 4.04
C ALA A 127 -16.22 10.00 4.03
N VAL A 128 -15.22 9.13 4.27
CA VAL A 128 -13.80 9.53 4.25
C VAL A 128 -13.35 9.99 2.86
N MET A 129 -13.93 9.43 1.79
CA MET A 129 -13.64 9.81 0.41
C MET A 129 -14.07 11.25 0.13
N THR A 130 -15.19 11.70 0.70
CA THR A 130 -15.69 13.08 0.57
C THR A 130 -14.67 14.11 1.07
N ALA A 131 -13.98 13.81 2.17
CA ALA A 131 -12.94 14.69 2.69
C ALA A 131 -11.72 14.74 1.76
N SER A 132 -11.36 13.61 1.14
CA SER A 132 -10.19 13.49 0.26
C SER A 132 -10.32 14.27 -1.06
N VAL A 133 -11.55 14.44 -1.58
CA VAL A 133 -11.80 15.10 -2.87
C VAL A 133 -12.12 16.58 -2.75
N LYS A 134 -12.09 17.16 -1.55
CA LYS A 134 -12.40 18.56 -1.33
C LYS A 134 -11.46 19.49 -2.11
N GLY A 135 -12.03 20.44 -2.84
CA GLY A 135 -11.30 21.37 -3.70
C GLY A 135 -10.78 20.75 -5.00
N THR A 136 -11.22 19.53 -5.34
CA THR A 136 -10.90 18.87 -6.61
C THR A 136 -12.12 18.88 -7.54
N PRO A 137 -11.97 18.58 -8.83
CA PRO A 137 -13.11 18.41 -9.75
C PRO A 137 -14.11 17.31 -9.34
N PHE A 138 -13.74 16.46 -8.37
CA PHE A 138 -14.56 15.37 -7.85
C PHE A 138 -15.43 15.77 -6.64
N GLU A 139 -15.24 16.97 -6.08
CA GLU A 139 -16.04 17.45 -4.95
C GLU A 139 -17.53 17.50 -5.29
N GLY A 140 -18.35 16.86 -4.45
CA GLY A 140 -19.81 16.85 -4.60
C GLY A 140 -20.33 16.02 -5.78
N ARG A 141 -19.48 15.20 -6.42
CA ARG A 141 -19.87 14.34 -7.55
C ARG A 141 -20.49 13.01 -7.12
N CYS A 142 -20.26 12.60 -5.88
CA CYS A 142 -20.77 11.38 -5.28
C CYS A 142 -21.01 11.62 -3.78
N THR A 143 -21.97 10.92 -3.20
CA THR A 143 -22.32 10.97 -1.78
C THR A 143 -22.26 9.58 -1.14
N GLU A 144 -22.20 9.53 0.18
CA GLU A 144 -22.04 8.28 0.94
C GLU A 144 -23.06 7.20 0.52
N GLY A 145 -22.55 6.01 0.20
CA GLY A 145 -23.34 4.87 -0.24
C GLY A 145 -23.65 4.83 -1.75
N GLU A 146 -23.43 5.91 -2.49
CA GLU A 146 -23.59 5.89 -3.95
C GLU A 146 -22.45 5.13 -4.63
N SER A 147 -22.73 4.61 -5.83
CA SER A 147 -21.68 4.03 -6.66
C SER A 147 -20.84 5.13 -7.30
N TYR A 148 -19.52 4.99 -7.24
CA TYR A 148 -18.58 5.87 -7.95
C TYR A 148 -17.92 5.21 -9.17
N GLU A 149 -18.40 4.04 -9.60
CA GLU A 149 -17.81 3.31 -10.73
C GLU A 149 -17.75 4.16 -12.02
N ASP A 150 -18.83 4.89 -12.35
CA ASP A 150 -18.86 5.77 -13.52
C ASP A 150 -17.81 6.88 -13.42
N LEU A 151 -17.57 7.40 -12.22
CA LEU A 151 -16.57 8.42 -11.95
C LEU A 151 -15.15 7.85 -12.13
N TYR A 152 -14.92 6.65 -11.60
CA TYR A 152 -13.67 5.92 -11.79
C TYR A 152 -13.40 5.64 -13.28
N ARG A 153 -14.39 5.09 -14.00
CA ARG A 153 -14.28 4.80 -15.45
C ARG A 153 -14.00 6.04 -16.27
N ALA A 154 -14.64 7.17 -15.94
CA ALA A 154 -14.35 8.45 -16.58
C ALA A 154 -12.91 8.93 -16.28
N THR A 155 -12.41 8.67 -15.06
CA THR A 155 -11.06 9.06 -14.65
C THR A 155 -9.98 8.25 -15.37
N ILE A 156 -10.21 6.95 -15.58
CA ILE A 156 -9.26 6.06 -16.27
C ILE A 156 -9.46 6.00 -17.79
N ALA A 157 -10.31 6.85 -18.37
CA ALA A 157 -10.77 6.72 -19.76
C ALA A 157 -9.62 6.62 -20.78
N ASP A 158 -8.55 7.39 -20.59
CA ASP A 158 -7.38 7.43 -21.48
C ASP A 158 -6.52 6.16 -21.43
N VAL A 159 -6.71 5.32 -20.41
CA VAL A 159 -5.99 4.05 -20.22
C VAL A 159 -6.93 2.86 -20.11
N ALA A 160 -8.22 3.02 -20.49
CA ALA A 160 -9.25 2.02 -20.28
C ALA A 160 -8.97 0.68 -21.01
N ASP A 161 -8.23 0.70 -22.12
CA ASP A 161 -7.84 -0.52 -22.85
C ASP A 161 -6.83 -1.40 -22.08
N ARG A 162 -6.22 -0.83 -21.03
CA ARG A 162 -5.25 -1.46 -20.11
C ARG A 162 -5.84 -1.85 -18.77
N VAL A 163 -7.12 -1.59 -18.51
CA VAL A 163 -7.73 -1.89 -17.22
C VAL A 163 -8.97 -2.75 -17.43
N GLU A 164 -8.97 -3.91 -16.78
CA GLU A 164 -10.15 -4.74 -16.62
C GLU A 164 -10.77 -4.43 -15.27
N VAL A 165 -11.92 -3.74 -15.28
CA VAL A 165 -12.59 -3.27 -14.08
C VAL A 165 -13.58 -4.32 -13.59
N HIS A 166 -13.43 -4.74 -12.34
CA HIS A 166 -14.28 -5.69 -11.67
C HIS A 166 -14.95 -5.03 -10.45
N GLN A 167 -16.26 -4.82 -10.52
CA GLN A 167 -17.02 -4.52 -9.31
C GLN A 167 -17.18 -5.81 -8.50
N ALA A 168 -16.60 -5.85 -7.30
CA ALA A 168 -16.60 -7.04 -6.46
C ALA A 168 -16.61 -6.69 -4.97
N ASP A 169 -17.42 -7.41 -4.21
CA ASP A 169 -17.29 -7.47 -2.76
C ASP A 169 -16.19 -8.47 -2.39
N LEU A 170 -15.01 -7.95 -2.06
CA LEU A 170 -13.84 -8.75 -1.72
C LEU A 170 -13.96 -9.49 -0.38
N VAL A 171 -15.03 -9.29 0.40
CA VAL A 171 -15.33 -10.15 1.56
C VAL A 171 -15.71 -11.56 1.12
N TRP A 172 -16.44 -11.66 0.01
CA TRP A 172 -17.02 -12.93 -0.48
C TRP A 172 -16.44 -13.39 -1.81
N TYR A 173 -15.65 -12.53 -2.46
CA TYR A 173 -15.05 -12.82 -3.76
C TYR A 173 -14.20 -14.08 -3.72
N ARG A 174 -14.27 -14.87 -4.79
CA ARG A 174 -13.46 -16.05 -5.02
C ARG A 174 -12.60 -15.85 -6.25
N TYR A 175 -11.29 -15.88 -6.05
CA TYR A 175 -10.35 -15.68 -7.15
C TYR A 175 -10.21 -16.97 -7.97
N ASP A 176 -10.15 -16.83 -9.29
CA ASP A 176 -10.15 -17.92 -10.27
C ASP A 176 -8.77 -18.56 -10.51
N GLY A 177 -7.75 -18.03 -9.83
CA GLY A 177 -6.53 -18.76 -9.51
C GLY A 177 -5.43 -18.72 -10.55
N GLU A 178 -5.48 -17.77 -11.51
CA GLU A 178 -4.30 -17.52 -12.34
C GLU A 178 -3.12 -17.01 -11.49
N PRO A 179 -1.86 -17.28 -11.89
CA PRO A 179 -0.71 -16.79 -11.15
C PRO A 179 -0.63 -15.26 -11.17
N ILE A 180 -0.22 -14.66 -10.06
CA ILE A 180 -0.10 -13.22 -9.86
C ILE A 180 1.38 -12.85 -9.78
N GLU A 181 1.79 -11.88 -10.58
CA GLU A 181 3.15 -11.34 -10.52
C GLU A 181 3.20 -10.01 -9.75
N PHE A 182 2.12 -9.23 -9.76
CA PHE A 182 2.02 -8.03 -8.95
C PHE A 182 0.64 -7.91 -8.31
N LEU A 183 0.60 -7.89 -6.98
CA LEU A 183 -0.60 -7.75 -6.16
C LEU A 183 -0.55 -6.44 -5.38
N MET A 184 -1.30 -5.44 -5.82
CA MET A 184 -1.52 -4.17 -5.12
C MET A 184 -2.70 -4.31 -4.15
N VAL A 185 -2.51 -3.98 -2.87
CA VAL A 185 -3.52 -4.17 -1.81
C VAL A 185 -3.77 -2.85 -1.06
N ASP A 186 -4.96 -2.27 -1.27
CA ASP A 186 -5.51 -1.08 -0.58
C ASP A 186 -6.97 -1.32 -0.12
N VAL A 187 -7.29 -2.56 0.26
CA VAL A 187 -8.66 -2.94 0.71
C VAL A 187 -8.69 -3.52 2.10
N MET A 188 -7.54 -3.85 2.67
CA MET A 188 -7.47 -4.46 3.99
C MET A 188 -7.79 -3.40 5.05
N LYS A 189 -9.07 -3.14 5.30
CA LYS A 189 -9.54 -2.19 6.32
C LYS A 189 -10.21 -2.87 7.53
N HIS A 190 -10.44 -4.20 7.45
CA HIS A 190 -11.04 -5.04 8.51
C HIS A 190 -10.56 -6.50 8.43
N GLU A 191 -10.67 -7.25 9.53
CA GLU A 191 -10.10 -8.60 9.67
C GLU A 191 -10.65 -9.63 8.68
N TYR A 192 -11.94 -9.56 8.34
CA TYR A 192 -12.57 -10.47 7.38
C TYR A 192 -12.07 -10.22 5.95
N LEU A 193 -11.79 -8.97 5.58
CA LEU A 193 -11.16 -8.63 4.31
C LEU A 193 -9.72 -9.14 4.28
N VAL A 194 -8.96 -8.96 5.35
CA VAL A 194 -7.61 -9.53 5.46
C VAL A 194 -7.65 -11.04 5.28
N ALA A 195 -8.53 -11.75 6.00
CA ALA A 195 -8.66 -13.19 5.91
C ALA A 195 -9.01 -13.67 4.49
N ASN A 196 -9.96 -13.01 3.81
CA ASN A 196 -10.32 -13.42 2.46
C ASN A 196 -9.22 -13.05 1.45
N VAL A 197 -8.62 -11.86 1.53
CA VAL A 197 -7.55 -11.46 0.61
C VAL A 197 -6.33 -12.38 0.71
N LEU A 198 -5.90 -12.74 1.93
CA LEU A 198 -4.83 -13.74 2.11
C LEU A 198 -5.22 -15.09 1.51
N GLY A 199 -6.43 -15.57 1.81
CA GLY A 199 -6.88 -16.89 1.37
C GLY A 199 -7.18 -16.98 -0.14
N GLN A 200 -7.42 -15.86 -0.83
CA GLN A 200 -7.79 -15.85 -2.25
C GLN A 200 -6.65 -15.41 -3.17
N PHE A 201 -5.75 -14.53 -2.74
CA PHE A 201 -4.76 -13.93 -3.64
C PHE A 201 -3.31 -14.32 -3.31
N PHE A 202 -2.94 -14.40 -2.04
CA PHE A 202 -1.54 -14.63 -1.65
C PHE A 202 -1.03 -16.02 -2.05
N GLY A 203 -1.94 -17.00 -2.13
CA GLY A 203 -1.66 -18.35 -2.66
C GLY A 203 -1.31 -18.40 -4.15
N HIS A 204 -1.48 -17.29 -4.87
CA HIS A 204 -1.25 -17.19 -6.31
C HIS A 204 -0.08 -16.28 -6.67
N VAL A 205 0.52 -15.58 -5.68
CA VAL A 205 1.67 -14.71 -5.93
C VAL A 205 2.90 -15.58 -6.26
N LEU A 206 3.43 -15.40 -7.47
CA LEU A 206 4.51 -16.22 -8.01
C LEU A 206 5.77 -16.17 -7.13
N PRO A 207 6.33 -17.31 -6.70
CA PRO A 207 7.58 -17.32 -5.95
C PRO A 207 8.77 -16.87 -6.81
N GLY A 208 9.72 -16.17 -6.20
CA GLY A 208 10.94 -15.65 -6.80
C GLY A 208 10.79 -14.36 -7.62
N ILE A 209 9.60 -14.08 -8.15
CA ILE A 209 9.35 -12.90 -9.02
C ILE A 209 8.12 -12.08 -8.63
N GLY A 210 7.15 -12.69 -7.92
CA GLY A 210 5.90 -12.04 -7.56
C GLY A 210 6.09 -11.05 -6.43
N HIS A 211 5.36 -9.94 -6.50
CA HIS A 211 5.40 -8.88 -5.50
C HIS A 211 4.00 -8.59 -4.94
N VAL A 212 3.97 -8.23 -3.66
CA VAL A 212 2.80 -7.65 -2.99
C VAL A 212 3.16 -6.22 -2.60
N PHE A 213 2.36 -5.25 -3.02
CA PHE A 213 2.49 -3.87 -2.58
C PHE A 213 1.34 -3.53 -1.64
N HIS A 214 1.66 -3.36 -0.36
CA HIS A 214 0.69 -3.00 0.66
C HIS A 214 0.65 -1.48 0.81
N GLN A 215 -0.42 -0.87 0.33
CA GLN A 215 -0.78 0.49 0.74
C GLN A 215 -1.14 0.46 2.23
N ASP A 216 -0.90 1.58 2.94
CA ASP A 216 -1.17 1.74 4.38
C ASP A 216 -0.40 0.80 5.31
N TYR A 217 0.65 0.09 4.86
CA TYR A 217 1.46 -0.75 5.74
C TYR A 217 2.01 0.03 6.96
N LEU A 218 2.40 1.29 6.74
CA LEU A 218 2.90 2.22 7.75
C LEU A 218 1.82 3.19 8.26
N HIS A 219 0.56 3.03 7.85
CA HIS A 219 -0.50 3.86 8.41
C HIS A 219 -0.89 3.31 9.79
N PHE A 220 -1.21 4.21 10.73
CA PHE A 220 -1.40 3.81 12.13
C PHE A 220 -2.65 2.95 12.33
N TYR A 221 -3.61 2.98 11.41
CA TYR A 221 -4.90 2.32 11.61
C TYR A 221 -4.88 0.84 11.17
N GLU A 222 -4.01 0.46 10.25
CA GLU A 222 -4.07 -0.79 9.48
C GLU A 222 -3.09 -1.85 10.00
N GLY A 223 -2.92 -1.93 11.32
CA GLY A 223 -1.94 -2.84 11.93
C GLY A 223 -2.13 -4.33 11.63
N TRP A 224 -3.32 -4.74 11.19
CA TRP A 224 -3.55 -6.10 10.67
C TRP A 224 -2.68 -6.44 9.45
N ILE A 225 -2.21 -5.45 8.68
CA ILE A 225 -1.26 -5.67 7.58
C ILE A 225 0.11 -6.08 8.16
N THR A 226 0.59 -5.40 9.21
CA THR A 226 1.82 -5.83 9.90
C THR A 226 1.66 -7.23 10.49
N LEU A 227 0.50 -7.54 11.09
CA LEU A 227 0.23 -8.86 11.64
C LEU A 227 0.18 -9.95 10.55
N SER A 228 -0.46 -9.69 9.42
CA SER A 228 -0.52 -10.66 8.31
C SER A 228 0.86 -10.91 7.71
N MET A 229 1.66 -9.86 7.50
CA MET A 229 3.01 -10.01 6.96
C MET A 229 3.97 -10.65 7.97
N TYR A 230 3.81 -10.40 9.28
CA TYR A 230 4.56 -11.16 10.29
C TYR A 230 4.25 -12.65 10.19
N ARG A 231 2.98 -13.04 10.03
CA ARG A 231 2.62 -14.46 9.82
C ARG A 231 3.24 -15.06 8.56
N LEU A 232 3.46 -14.25 7.53
CA LEU A 232 3.99 -14.67 6.23
C LEU A 232 5.49 -14.36 6.04
N ARG A 233 6.20 -13.93 7.09
CA ARG A 233 7.59 -13.45 7.06
C ARG A 233 8.62 -14.44 6.52
N ASP A 234 8.33 -15.73 6.59
CA ASP A 234 9.23 -16.77 6.07
C ASP A 234 9.07 -16.96 4.55
N TYR A 235 8.03 -16.36 3.95
CA TYR A 235 7.67 -16.50 2.53
C TYR A 235 7.78 -15.17 1.77
N PHE A 236 7.75 -14.05 2.48
CA PHE A 236 7.80 -12.71 1.90
C PHE A 236 8.87 -11.86 2.56
N THR A 237 9.70 -11.23 1.74
CA THR A 237 10.76 -10.31 2.18
C THR A 237 10.42 -8.88 1.75
N PRO A 238 10.46 -7.87 2.64
CA PRO A 238 10.28 -6.49 2.23
C PRO A 238 11.42 -6.06 1.31
N VAL A 239 11.09 -5.33 0.25
CA VAL A 239 12.06 -4.89 -0.76
C VAL A 239 12.18 -3.37 -0.87
N CYS A 240 11.10 -2.63 -0.60
CA CYS A 240 11.15 -1.17 -0.54
C CYS A 240 10.00 -0.58 0.29
N GLU A 241 10.27 0.61 0.83
CA GLU A 241 9.33 1.49 1.49
C GLU A 241 9.04 2.66 0.54
N VAL A 242 7.76 2.97 0.31
CA VAL A 242 7.33 4.01 -0.63
C VAL A 242 6.20 4.79 0.00
N GLY A 243 6.51 5.96 0.58
CA GLY A 243 5.52 6.71 1.35
C GLY A 243 5.03 5.90 2.56
N ALA A 244 3.72 5.65 2.65
CA ALA A 244 3.13 4.81 3.70
C ALA A 244 3.05 3.32 3.30
N ALA A 245 3.41 2.99 2.06
CA ALA A 245 3.34 1.64 1.53
C ALA A 245 4.66 0.89 1.67
N VAL A 246 4.56 -0.45 1.67
CA VAL A 246 5.72 -1.34 1.64
C VAL A 246 5.50 -2.43 0.60
N ALA A 247 6.51 -2.64 -0.25
CA ALA A 247 6.54 -3.74 -1.20
C ALA A 247 7.25 -4.95 -0.59
N PHE A 248 6.71 -6.14 -0.86
CA PHE A 248 7.26 -7.42 -0.45
C PHE A 248 7.43 -8.31 -1.68
N ARG A 249 8.55 -9.03 -1.77
CA ARG A 249 8.75 -10.08 -2.77
C ARG A 249 8.38 -11.44 -2.18
N CYS A 250 7.64 -12.23 -2.94
CA CYS A 250 7.36 -13.62 -2.63
C CYS A 250 8.62 -14.45 -2.91
N GLU A 251 9.24 -14.99 -1.88
CA GLU A 251 10.42 -15.86 -2.00
C GLU A 251 9.98 -17.31 -2.26
N GLU A 252 8.97 -17.75 -1.51
CA GLU A 252 8.43 -19.10 -1.56
C GLU A 252 6.91 -19.07 -1.45
N GLN A 253 6.24 -20.07 -2.02
CA GLN A 253 4.79 -20.17 -1.93
C GLN A 253 4.36 -20.49 -0.49
N PRO A 254 3.53 -19.66 0.17
CA PRO A 254 3.04 -20.00 1.50
C PRO A 254 2.13 -21.23 1.45
N PRO A 255 2.23 -22.15 2.42
CA PRO A 255 1.25 -23.23 2.56
C PRO A 255 -0.11 -22.65 2.95
N ASN A 256 -1.19 -23.31 2.51
CA ASN A 256 -2.57 -22.86 2.77
C ASN A 256 -2.87 -22.57 4.26
N ALA A 257 -2.23 -23.29 5.19
CA ALA A 257 -2.40 -23.05 6.63
C ALA A 257 -1.89 -21.66 7.08
N SER A 258 -0.88 -21.12 6.39
CA SER A 258 -0.34 -19.78 6.65
C SER A 258 -1.21 -18.67 6.06
N LEU A 259 -2.01 -18.95 5.03
CA LEU A 259 -2.91 -18.02 4.34
C LEU A 259 -4.23 -17.75 5.08
N THR A 260 -4.19 -17.75 6.41
CA THR A 260 -5.36 -17.52 7.27
C THR A 260 -5.09 -16.36 8.21
N PHE A 261 -6.15 -15.61 8.54
CA PHE A 261 -6.09 -14.51 9.48
C PHE A 261 -7.20 -14.64 10.52
N PRO A 262 -6.95 -14.32 11.81
CA PRO A 262 -8.00 -14.33 12.84
C PRO A 262 -9.13 -13.36 12.48
N LEU A 263 -10.38 -13.83 12.51
CA LEU A 263 -11.56 -13.01 12.22
C LEU A 263 -11.95 -12.04 13.37
N ASP A 264 -11.18 -12.05 14.46
CA ASP A 264 -11.38 -11.21 15.62
C ASP A 264 -10.00 -10.89 16.21
N SER A 265 -9.52 -9.67 15.97
CA SER A 265 -8.21 -9.21 16.44
C SER A 265 -8.07 -9.25 17.96
N LYS A 266 -9.17 -9.23 18.72
CA LYS A 266 -9.14 -9.30 20.19
C LYS A 266 -8.65 -10.65 20.73
N LYS A 267 -8.70 -11.69 19.89
CA LYS A 267 -8.23 -13.05 20.18
C LYS A 267 -6.75 -13.23 19.87
N ILE A 268 -6.10 -12.24 19.28
CA ILE A 268 -4.66 -12.29 19.03
C ILE A 268 -3.94 -12.07 20.37
N ASP A 269 -2.94 -12.92 20.62
CA ASP A 269 -2.13 -12.84 21.82
C ASP A 269 -1.28 -11.55 21.83
N ALA A 270 -1.18 -10.91 22.98
CA ALA A 270 -0.47 -9.62 23.10
C ALA A 270 1.03 -9.78 22.84
N ALA A 271 1.66 -10.88 23.30
CA ALA A 271 3.07 -11.12 23.03
C ALA A 271 3.30 -11.35 21.53
N TRP A 272 2.36 -12.00 20.85
CA TRP A 272 2.45 -12.15 19.40
C TRP A 272 2.31 -10.82 18.63
N ILE A 273 1.47 -9.89 19.12
CA ILE A 273 1.42 -8.52 18.60
C ILE A 273 2.78 -7.83 18.80
N ASP A 274 3.34 -7.88 20.02
CA ASP A 274 4.64 -7.27 20.32
C ASP A 274 5.76 -7.83 19.42
N GLU A 275 5.78 -9.15 19.21
CA GLU A 275 6.71 -9.82 18.31
C GLU A 275 6.55 -9.35 16.85
N ALA A 276 5.31 -9.25 16.35
CA ALA A 276 5.04 -8.78 15.00
C ALA A 276 5.57 -7.36 14.77
N PHE A 277 5.36 -6.45 15.72
CA PHE A 277 5.86 -5.09 15.63
C PHE A 277 7.36 -4.99 15.89
N ALA A 278 7.94 -5.90 16.68
CA ALA A 278 9.40 -6.00 16.81
C ALA A 278 10.05 -6.45 15.50
N TRP A 279 9.47 -7.44 14.83
CA TRP A 279 9.89 -7.87 13.50
C TRP A 279 9.74 -6.75 12.48
N SER A 280 8.59 -6.07 12.44
CA SER A 280 8.36 -4.95 11.51
C SER A 280 9.43 -3.85 11.68
N ARG A 281 9.75 -3.43 12.92
CA ARG A 281 10.86 -2.50 13.17
C ARG A 281 12.24 -3.03 12.77
N SER A 282 12.44 -4.35 12.74
CA SER A 282 13.73 -4.93 12.34
C SER A 282 13.94 -4.97 10.83
N VAL A 283 12.86 -4.90 10.05
CA VAL A 283 12.91 -4.98 8.58
C VAL A 283 12.55 -3.68 7.89
N ILE A 284 11.95 -2.74 8.61
CA ILE A 284 11.66 -1.37 8.14
C ILE A 284 12.75 -0.41 8.62
N SER A 285 13.10 0.56 7.77
CA SER A 285 14.12 1.55 8.06
C SER A 285 13.78 2.42 9.27
N GLU A 286 14.83 2.87 9.98
CA GLU A 286 14.70 3.60 11.24
C GLU A 286 13.86 4.88 11.13
N GLN A 287 13.89 5.53 9.97
CA GLN A 287 13.11 6.73 9.71
C GLN A 287 11.60 6.49 9.84
N HIS A 288 11.13 5.25 9.59
CA HIS A 288 9.72 4.89 9.68
C HIS A 288 9.35 4.18 11.00
N HIS A 289 10.26 4.11 11.98
CA HIS A 289 9.98 3.44 13.25
C HIS A 289 8.90 4.15 14.07
N HIS A 290 8.65 5.43 13.81
CA HIS A 290 7.58 6.17 14.47
C HIS A 290 6.19 5.78 13.96
N GLU A 291 6.04 5.53 12.66
CA GLU A 291 4.84 4.95 12.05
C GLU A 291 4.55 3.58 12.66
N VAL A 292 5.54 2.68 12.61
CA VAL A 292 5.41 1.32 13.14
C VAL A 292 5.02 1.34 14.64
N ALA A 293 5.54 2.29 15.41
CA ALA A 293 5.17 2.47 16.81
C ALA A 293 3.74 2.99 16.99
N ALA A 294 3.27 3.92 16.17
CA ALA A 294 1.88 4.40 16.20
C ALA A 294 0.90 3.28 15.79
N THR A 295 1.22 2.53 14.72
CA THR A 295 0.46 1.36 14.28
C THR A 295 0.38 0.29 15.37
N HIS A 296 1.46 0.10 16.13
CA HIS A 296 1.47 -0.82 17.26
C HIS A 296 0.45 -0.43 18.34
N VAL A 297 0.45 0.86 18.75
CA VAL A 297 -0.51 1.38 19.74
C VAL A 297 -1.94 1.15 19.28
N MET A 298 -2.27 1.50 18.04
CA MET A 298 -3.62 1.34 17.52
C MET A 298 -4.02 -0.14 17.39
N THR A 299 -3.08 -1.03 17.08
CA THR A 299 -3.35 -2.48 17.07
C THR A 299 -3.76 -2.99 18.44
N LEU A 300 -3.10 -2.52 19.50
CA LEU A 300 -3.48 -2.84 20.88
C LEU A 300 -4.86 -2.27 21.24
N VAL A 301 -5.20 -1.08 20.73
CA VAL A 301 -6.56 -0.50 20.86
C VAL A 301 -7.60 -1.38 20.17
N HIS A 302 -7.36 -1.81 18.93
CA HIS A 302 -8.23 -2.72 18.19
C HIS A 302 -8.41 -4.07 18.93
N ALA A 303 -7.34 -4.58 19.52
CA ALA A 303 -7.34 -5.79 20.35
C ALA A 303 -7.99 -5.58 21.74
N ASN A 304 -8.51 -4.40 22.06
CA ASN A 304 -9.09 -4.03 23.36
C ASN A 304 -8.11 -4.24 24.53
N ARG A 305 -6.83 -3.91 24.33
CA ARG A 305 -5.73 -3.98 25.31
C ARG A 305 -5.32 -2.56 25.73
N LEU A 306 -6.26 -1.82 26.33
CA LEU A 306 -6.11 -0.37 26.54
C LEU A 306 -4.95 0.00 27.48
N GLU A 307 -4.65 -0.80 28.50
CA GLU A 307 -3.51 -0.56 29.39
C GLU A 307 -2.17 -0.73 28.67
N ASP A 308 -2.07 -1.75 27.81
CA ASP A 308 -0.87 -2.01 27.00
C ASP A 308 -0.70 -0.89 25.95
N ALA A 309 -1.80 -0.48 25.32
CA ALA A 309 -1.84 0.63 24.37
C ALA A 309 -1.38 1.94 25.01
N ALA A 310 -1.84 2.26 26.22
CA ALA A 310 -1.42 3.47 26.94
C ALA A 310 0.08 3.45 27.26
N ARG A 311 0.62 2.31 27.72
CA ARG A 311 2.08 2.17 27.97
C ARG A 311 2.88 2.33 26.69
N ALA A 312 2.47 1.67 25.60
CA ALA A 312 3.12 1.79 24.30
C ALA A 312 3.03 3.23 23.75
N TYR A 313 1.89 3.91 23.95
CA TYR A 313 1.69 5.29 23.55
C TYR A 313 2.66 6.24 24.25
N HIS A 314 2.77 6.20 25.58
CA HIS A 314 3.68 7.08 26.31
C HIS A 314 5.14 6.82 25.95
N ALA A 315 5.54 5.55 25.81
CA ALA A 315 6.89 5.19 25.38
C ALA A 315 7.19 5.71 23.96
N GLY A 316 6.26 5.53 23.02
CA GLY A 316 6.39 5.97 21.64
C GLY A 316 6.40 7.50 21.50
N ALA A 317 5.46 8.20 22.14
CA ALA A 317 5.36 9.66 22.09
C ALA A 317 6.58 10.35 22.74
N ALA A 318 7.15 9.77 23.80
CA ALA A 318 8.38 10.25 24.40
C ALA A 318 9.60 10.03 23.48
N ARG A 319 9.63 8.90 22.76
CA ARG A 319 10.73 8.55 21.85
C ARG A 319 10.70 9.32 20.53
N TYR A 320 9.50 9.61 20.02
CA TYR A 320 9.29 10.24 18.71
C TYR A 320 8.52 11.56 18.85
N PRO A 321 9.09 12.57 19.54
CA PRO A 321 8.43 13.85 19.71
C PRO A 321 8.19 14.52 18.35
N GLY A 322 6.98 15.02 18.13
CA GLY A 322 6.60 15.70 16.88
C GLY A 322 6.24 14.76 15.73
N SER A 323 6.22 13.45 15.93
CA SER A 323 5.77 12.49 14.92
C SER A 323 4.34 12.78 14.47
N TYR A 324 4.17 12.93 13.15
CA TYR A 324 2.86 13.15 12.52
C TYR A 324 1.90 11.99 12.80
N SER A 325 2.37 10.75 12.71
CA SER A 325 1.56 9.55 12.94
C SER A 325 1.01 9.49 14.37
N PHE A 326 1.83 9.86 15.36
CA PHE A 326 1.35 9.97 16.75
C PHE A 326 0.35 11.11 16.94
N ALA A 327 0.60 12.28 16.34
CA ALA A 327 -0.32 13.41 16.43
C ALA A 327 -1.69 13.07 15.81
N TRP A 328 -1.69 12.43 14.64
CA TRP A 328 -2.90 12.02 13.95
C TRP A 328 -3.63 10.90 14.70
N MET A 329 -2.93 9.85 15.10
CA MET A 329 -3.52 8.79 15.93
C MET A 329 -4.16 9.36 17.21
N THR A 330 -3.51 10.34 17.85
CA THR A 330 -4.04 11.00 19.05
C THR A 330 -5.32 11.79 18.78
N ASP A 331 -5.39 12.53 17.66
CA ASP A 331 -6.62 13.22 17.24
C ASP A 331 -7.74 12.20 17.05
N TYR A 332 -7.48 11.13 16.29
CA TYR A 332 -8.44 10.06 16.03
C TYR A 332 -8.94 9.37 17.32
N LEU A 333 -8.04 8.99 18.22
CA LEU A 333 -8.41 8.36 19.49
C LEU A 333 -9.34 9.26 20.33
N LYS A 334 -9.09 10.57 20.31
CA LYS A 334 -9.93 11.55 21.02
C LYS A 334 -11.28 11.75 20.35
N THR A 335 -11.31 11.95 19.03
CA THR A 335 -12.52 12.34 18.30
C THR A 335 -13.45 11.15 18.04
N ASP A 336 -12.90 10.01 17.65
CA ASP A 336 -13.67 8.90 17.11
C ASP A 336 -13.82 7.75 18.10
N ARG A 337 -12.92 7.66 19.10
CA ARG A 337 -12.97 6.60 20.12
C ARG A 337 -13.27 7.11 21.53
N ASN A 338 -13.31 8.43 21.76
CA ASN A 338 -13.42 9.04 23.09
C ASN A 338 -12.36 8.49 24.08
N LEU A 339 -11.17 8.15 23.58
CA LEU A 339 -10.04 7.67 24.37
C LEU A 339 -9.03 8.80 24.56
N VAL A 340 -8.52 8.92 25.79
CA VAL A 340 -7.42 9.83 26.14
C VAL A 340 -6.41 9.03 26.95
N PHE A 341 -5.19 8.93 26.41
CA PHE A 341 -4.04 8.34 27.09
C PHE A 341 -3.19 9.42 27.74
#